data_AF-G4NTI1-F1
#
_entry.id   AF-G4NTI1-F1
#
_cell.length_a   1.000
_cell.length_b   1.000
_cell.length_c   1.000
_cell.angle_alpha   90.00
_cell.angle_beta   90.00
_cell.angle_gamma   90.00
#
_symmetry.space_group_name_H-M   'P 1'
#
loop_
_entity.id
_entity.type
_entity.pdbx_description
1 polymer ?
#
loop_
_entity_poly.entity_id
_entity_poly.type
_entity_poly.pdbx_seq_one_letter_code
_entity_poly.pdbx_strand_id
1 'polypeptide(L)'
;MSWLEFISSIIKSVAWPIIVLVAVLALRKPVSQLILKLAELKLKSVRYGEFEATFEDKLEDAESNVNPNGEDDNSLNNDTVSAKDTINDQSFASIAEEKPFLGVILSWQELEHQMIETMTEFGLYESSYSGAEMKRPPTMSQCIKDLNKRGYLSKRFIKTFSDLQQLRNIAVHSAPHDYSITFEESVRYRKLIKRLIKELQAITPQTHDTYVHE
;
A
#
# COMPACT_ATOMS: atom_id res chain seq x y z
N MET A 1 32.09 76.77 -5.49
CA MET A 1 31.24 75.62 -5.85
C MET A 1 29.84 75.90 -5.36
N SER A 2 28.86 75.76 -6.24
CA SER A 2 27.48 76.03 -5.88
C SER A 2 26.98 74.93 -4.93
N TRP A 3 26.20 75.30 -3.92
CA TRP A 3 25.62 74.37 -2.94
C TRP A 3 24.89 73.18 -3.60
N LEU A 4 24.37 73.41 -4.81
CA LEU A 4 23.71 72.40 -5.66
C LEU A 4 24.69 71.35 -6.22
N GLU A 5 25.93 71.71 -6.52
CA GLU A 5 26.95 70.76 -7.01
C GLU A 5 27.40 69.79 -5.91
N PHE A 6 27.46 70.25 -4.67
CA PHE A 6 27.77 69.40 -3.51
C PHE A 6 26.67 68.37 -3.24
N ILE A 7 25.40 68.78 -3.37
CA ILE A 7 24.26 67.86 -3.25
C ILE A 7 24.26 66.84 -4.41
N SER A 8 24.59 67.27 -5.62
CA SER A 8 24.66 66.38 -6.80
C SER A 8 25.74 65.29 -6.66
N SER A 9 26.93 65.63 -6.14
CA SER A 9 28.02 64.67 -5.97
C SER A 9 27.72 63.63 -4.87
N ILE A 10 27.06 64.04 -3.78
CA ILE A 10 26.60 63.13 -2.72
C ILE A 10 25.55 62.16 -3.27
N ILE A 11 24.55 62.65 -4.00
CA ILE A 11 23.50 61.80 -4.57
C ILE A 11 24.09 60.77 -5.53
N LYS A 12 25.05 61.16 -6.39
CA LYS A 12 25.72 60.22 -7.32
C LYS A 12 26.48 59.11 -6.60
N SER A 13 27.11 59.40 -5.47
CA SER A 13 27.86 58.41 -4.68
C SER A 13 26.96 57.50 -3.86
N VAL A 14 25.78 57.98 -3.43
CA VAL A 14 24.88 57.26 -2.51
C VAL A 14 23.75 56.53 -3.25
N ALA A 15 23.41 56.95 -4.47
CA ALA A 15 22.37 56.32 -5.29
C ALA A 15 22.65 54.83 -5.52
N TRP A 16 23.87 54.44 -5.89
CA TRP A 16 24.21 53.03 -6.14
C TRP A 16 24.08 52.12 -4.91
N PRO A 17 24.67 52.47 -3.75
CA PRO A 17 24.48 51.72 -2.52
C PRO A 17 23.01 51.57 -2.11
N ILE A 18 22.19 52.62 -2.28
CA ILE A 18 20.76 52.57 -1.99
C ILE A 18 20.03 51.63 -2.95
N ILE A 19 20.32 51.70 -4.26
CA ILE A 19 19.70 50.82 -5.26
C ILE A 19 20.03 49.35 -4.97
N VAL A 20 21.28 49.03 -4.66
CA VAL A 20 21.71 47.67 -4.30
C VAL A 20 21.00 47.20 -3.02
N LEU A 21 20.91 48.06 -2.00
CA LEU A 21 20.22 47.75 -0.75
C LEU A 21 18.73 47.46 -0.99
N VAL A 22 18.05 48.31 -1.77
CA VAL A 22 16.64 48.15 -2.12
C VAL A 22 16.42 46.86 -2.93
N ALA A 23 17.30 46.57 -3.90
CA ALA A 23 17.24 45.34 -4.68
C ALA A 23 17.38 44.10 -3.78
N VAL A 24 18.36 44.06 -2.88
CA VAL A 24 18.55 42.95 -1.92
C VAL A 24 17.32 42.79 -1.02
N LEU A 25 16.78 43.90 -0.51
CA LEU A 25 15.59 43.87 0.37
C LEU A 25 14.30 43.48 -0.36
N ALA A 26 14.18 43.80 -1.65
CA ALA A 26 13.06 43.41 -2.50
C ALA A 26 13.15 41.94 -2.91
N LEU A 27 14.35 41.44 -3.24
CA LEU A 27 14.57 40.07 -3.71
C LEU A 27 14.66 39.02 -2.59
N ARG A 28 15.01 39.39 -1.35
CA ARG A 28 15.14 38.42 -0.24
C ARG A 28 13.87 37.60 0.01
N LYS A 29 12.70 38.21 -0.16
CA LYS A 29 11.39 37.57 0.06
C LYS A 29 11.06 36.54 -1.03
N PRO A 30 11.05 36.90 -2.33
CA PRO A 30 10.78 35.93 -3.38
C PRO A 30 11.84 34.83 -3.47
N VAL A 31 13.13 35.14 -3.24
CA VAL A 31 14.21 34.13 -3.28
C VAL A 31 14.04 33.08 -2.18
N SER A 32 13.73 33.50 -0.95
CA SER A 32 13.49 32.57 0.17
C SER A 32 12.30 31.63 -0.11
N GLN A 33 11.21 32.17 -0.67
CA GLN A 33 10.04 31.37 -1.05
C GLN A 33 10.35 30.37 -2.17
N LEU A 34 11.17 30.75 -3.15
CA LEU A 34 11.58 29.86 -4.24
C LEU A 34 12.50 28.74 -3.74
N ILE A 35 13.43 29.04 -2.84
CA ILE A 35 14.31 28.04 -2.22
C ILE A 35 13.49 27.02 -1.42
N LEU A 36 12.50 27.48 -0.64
CA LEU A 36 11.62 26.59 0.11
C LEU A 36 10.82 25.67 -0.82
N LYS A 37 10.22 26.22 -1.88
CA LYS A 37 9.48 25.41 -2.88
C LYS A 37 10.37 24.40 -3.59
N LEU A 38 11.60 24.77 -3.96
CA LEU A 38 12.56 23.87 -4.59
C LEU A 38 13.03 22.77 -3.61
N ALA A 39 13.23 23.12 -2.35
CA ALA A 39 13.56 22.16 -1.30
C ALA A 39 12.41 21.17 -1.06
N GLU A 40 11.17 21.66 -0.95
CA GLU A 40 9.96 20.84 -0.83
C GLU A 40 9.80 19.90 -2.02
N LEU A 41 10.03 20.38 -3.25
CA LEU A 41 9.90 19.58 -4.47
C LEU A 41 11.01 18.51 -4.56
N LYS A 42 12.26 18.86 -4.21
CA LYS A 42 13.37 17.91 -4.08
C LYS A 42 13.06 16.84 -3.03
N LEU A 43 12.60 17.24 -1.84
CA LEU A 43 12.22 16.33 -0.76
C LEU A 43 11.08 15.40 -1.18
N LYS A 44 10.04 15.91 -1.87
CA LYS A 44 8.94 15.09 -2.41
C LYS A 44 9.47 14.08 -3.43
N SER A 45 10.35 14.50 -4.35
CA SER A 45 10.91 13.61 -5.37
C SER A 45 11.82 12.51 -4.81
N VAL A 46 12.63 12.82 -3.79
CA VAL A 46 13.49 11.82 -3.14
C VAL A 46 12.66 10.82 -2.35
N ARG A 47 11.71 11.31 -1.54
CA ARG A 47 10.79 10.43 -0.80
C ARG A 47 9.94 9.55 -1.71
N TYR A 48 9.59 10.06 -2.89
CA TYR A 48 8.88 9.32 -3.91
C TYR A 48 9.71 8.16 -4.46
N GLY A 49 10.96 8.42 -4.85
CA GLY A 49 11.86 7.34 -5.32
C GLY A 49 12.18 6.32 -4.22
N GLU A 50 12.38 6.76 -2.97
CA GLU A 50 12.59 5.85 -1.84
C GLU A 50 11.35 4.98 -1.58
N PHE A 51 10.15 5.54 -1.75
CA PHE A 51 8.90 4.81 -1.58
C PHE A 51 8.68 3.75 -2.65
N GLU A 52 8.83 4.11 -3.93
CA GLU A 52 8.71 3.17 -5.05
C GLU A 52 9.70 2.01 -4.87
N ALA A 53 10.96 2.31 -4.57
CA ALA A 53 11.96 1.28 -4.28
C ALA A 53 11.55 0.39 -3.10
N THR A 54 11.05 0.98 -2.01
CA THR A 54 10.63 0.20 -0.83
C THR A 54 9.42 -0.70 -1.12
N PHE A 55 8.48 -0.28 -1.96
CA PHE A 55 7.32 -1.10 -2.33
C PHE A 55 7.74 -2.25 -3.25
N GLU A 56 8.51 -1.94 -4.29
CA GLU A 56 9.02 -2.93 -5.25
C GLU A 56 9.90 -3.98 -4.56
N ASP A 57 10.88 -3.56 -3.75
CA ASP A 57 11.77 -4.46 -3.00
C ASP A 57 10.96 -5.42 -2.12
N LYS A 58 9.93 -4.91 -1.42
CA LYS A 58 9.06 -5.73 -0.57
C LYS A 58 8.15 -6.65 -1.36
N LEU A 59 7.75 -6.25 -2.57
CA LEU A 59 6.94 -7.06 -3.46
C LEU A 59 7.78 -8.21 -4.02
N GLU A 60 9.01 -7.96 -4.44
CA GLU A 60 9.96 -8.98 -4.89
C GLU A 60 10.31 -9.96 -3.75
N ASP A 61 10.54 -9.44 -2.54
CA ASP A 61 10.71 -10.27 -1.34
C ASP A 61 9.50 -11.18 -1.13
N ALA A 62 8.27 -10.66 -1.25
CA ALA A 62 7.05 -11.45 -1.11
C ALA A 62 6.93 -12.52 -2.21
N GLU A 63 7.24 -12.19 -3.47
CA GLU A 63 7.22 -13.12 -4.59
C GLU A 63 8.20 -14.28 -4.39
N SER A 64 9.42 -14.00 -3.94
CA SER A 64 10.45 -15.02 -3.70
C SER A 64 10.06 -16.02 -2.61
N ASN A 65 9.30 -15.61 -1.59
CA ASN A 65 8.79 -16.50 -0.55
C ASN A 65 7.75 -17.49 -1.06
N VAL A 66 6.99 -17.06 -2.07
CA VAL A 66 5.89 -17.82 -2.61
C VAL A 66 6.39 -18.76 -3.72
N ASN A 67 7.35 -18.30 -4.54
CA ASN A 67 7.94 -19.10 -5.61
C ASN A 67 9.48 -19.01 -5.64
N PRO A 68 10.19 -19.77 -4.78
CA PRO A 68 11.66 -19.71 -4.70
C PRO A 68 12.38 -20.21 -5.96
N ASN A 69 11.68 -20.88 -6.89
CA ASN A 69 12.27 -21.49 -8.09
C ASN A 69 11.91 -20.79 -9.40
N GLY A 70 11.14 -19.69 -9.37
CA GLY A 70 10.80 -18.92 -10.57
C GLY A 70 9.99 -19.68 -11.62
N GLU A 71 9.30 -20.76 -11.23
CA GLU A 71 8.42 -21.48 -12.16
C GLU A 71 7.22 -20.59 -12.50
N ASP A 72 7.11 -20.21 -13.77
CA ASP A 72 6.00 -19.42 -14.29
C ASP A 72 4.67 -20.14 -14.00
N ASP A 73 3.98 -19.67 -12.98
CA ASP A 73 2.70 -20.19 -12.55
C ASP A 73 1.61 -19.78 -13.55
N ASN A 74 1.59 -20.48 -14.68
CA ASN A 74 0.47 -20.54 -15.60
C ASN A 74 -0.70 -21.37 -15.03
N SER A 75 -0.61 -21.87 -13.79
CA SER A 75 -1.66 -22.69 -13.16
C SER A 75 -2.88 -21.88 -12.70
N LEU A 76 -2.84 -20.55 -12.76
CA LEU A 76 -4.04 -19.73 -12.55
C LEU A 76 -5.03 -19.80 -13.73
N ASN A 77 -4.61 -20.25 -14.91
CA ASN A 77 -5.44 -20.24 -16.12
C ASN A 77 -6.26 -21.51 -16.39
N ASN A 78 -6.04 -22.60 -15.64
CA ASN A 78 -6.65 -23.91 -15.95
C ASN A 78 -7.70 -24.42 -14.94
N ASP A 79 -8.02 -23.64 -13.90
CA ASP A 79 -9.14 -23.96 -13.02
C ASP A 79 -10.37 -23.18 -13.50
N THR A 80 -11.44 -23.90 -13.83
CA THR A 80 -12.77 -23.42 -14.24
C THR A 80 -13.05 -21.98 -13.79
N VAL A 81 -12.80 -21.01 -14.68
CA VAL A 81 -12.98 -19.59 -14.37
C VAL A 81 -14.46 -19.37 -14.06
N SER A 82 -14.79 -19.17 -12.79
CA SER A 82 -16.15 -18.86 -12.38
C SER A 82 -16.52 -17.47 -12.92
N ALA A 83 -17.75 -17.31 -13.42
CA ALA A 83 -18.22 -16.01 -13.91
C ALA A 83 -18.08 -14.89 -12.85
N LYS A 84 -18.09 -15.25 -11.55
CA LYS A 84 -17.86 -14.33 -10.42
C LYS A 84 -16.41 -13.83 -10.36
N ASP A 85 -15.43 -14.67 -10.70
CA ASP A 85 -14.01 -14.28 -10.73
C ASP A 85 -13.72 -13.31 -11.88
N THR A 86 -14.29 -13.56 -13.07
CA THR A 86 -14.12 -12.69 -14.24
C THR A 86 -14.67 -11.27 -14.00
N ILE A 87 -15.84 -11.15 -13.36
CA ILE A 87 -16.44 -9.86 -13.03
C ILE A 87 -15.58 -9.11 -12.00
N ASN A 88 -15.05 -9.83 -11.01
CA ASN A 88 -14.19 -9.23 -9.99
C ASN A 88 -12.85 -8.75 -10.59
N ASP A 89 -12.28 -9.51 -11.53
CA ASP A 89 -11.04 -9.14 -12.21
C ASP A 89 -11.22 -7.92 -13.13
N GLN A 90 -12.37 -7.80 -13.82
CA GLN A 90 -12.65 -6.64 -14.65
C GLN A 90 -12.94 -5.37 -13.84
N SER A 91 -13.63 -5.52 -12.70
CA SER A 91 -13.83 -4.43 -11.72
C SER A 91 -12.49 -3.97 -11.14
N PHE A 92 -11.62 -4.92 -10.77
CA PHE A 92 -10.27 -4.63 -10.29
C PHE A 92 -9.46 -3.85 -11.34
N ALA A 93 -9.39 -4.33 -12.59
CA ALA A 93 -8.59 -3.71 -13.64
C ALA A 93 -8.98 -2.24 -13.86
N SER A 94 -10.27 -1.97 -13.97
CA SER A 94 -10.80 -0.61 -14.15
C SER A 94 -10.40 0.33 -12.99
N ILE A 95 -10.44 -0.17 -11.74
CA ILE A 95 -10.10 0.63 -10.56
C ILE A 95 -8.59 0.83 -10.43
N ALA A 96 -7.81 -0.21 -10.70
CA ALA A 96 -6.36 -0.17 -10.61
C ALA A 96 -5.74 0.71 -11.71
N GLU A 97 -6.33 0.78 -12.90
CA GLU A 97 -5.91 1.70 -13.96
C GLU A 97 -6.02 3.17 -13.53
N GLU A 98 -7.12 3.54 -12.85
CA GLU A 98 -7.30 4.91 -12.37
C GLU A 98 -6.48 5.21 -11.11
N LYS A 99 -6.46 4.28 -10.16
CA LYS A 99 -5.85 4.42 -8.83
C LYS A 99 -5.27 3.06 -8.37
N PRO A 100 -4.00 2.76 -8.69
CA PRO A 100 -3.41 1.43 -8.41
C PRO A 100 -3.42 1.00 -6.94
N PHE A 101 -3.26 1.94 -6.00
CA PHE A 101 -3.34 1.64 -4.56
C PHE A 101 -4.71 1.13 -4.13
N LEU A 102 -5.80 1.53 -4.81
CA LEU A 102 -7.13 0.96 -4.56
C LEU A 102 -7.18 -0.50 -4.98
N GLY A 103 -6.49 -0.88 -6.04
CA GLY A 103 -6.34 -2.29 -6.43
C GLY A 103 -5.68 -3.14 -5.34
N VAL A 104 -4.66 -2.61 -4.65
CA VAL A 104 -4.03 -3.27 -3.50
C VAL A 104 -5.04 -3.45 -2.35
N ILE A 105 -5.81 -2.41 -2.04
CA ILE A 105 -6.83 -2.45 -0.98
C ILE A 105 -7.94 -3.45 -1.30
N LEU A 106 -8.47 -3.44 -2.53
CA LEU A 106 -9.53 -4.35 -2.96
C LEU A 106 -9.07 -5.80 -2.96
N SER A 107 -7.85 -6.05 -3.43
CA SER A 107 -7.26 -7.39 -3.37
C SER A 107 -7.14 -7.87 -1.93
N TRP A 108 -6.61 -7.03 -1.03
CA TRP A 108 -6.55 -7.39 0.40
C TRP A 108 -7.93 -7.68 0.99
N GLN A 109 -8.95 -6.87 0.68
CA GLN A 109 -10.32 -7.08 1.14
C GLN A 109 -10.88 -8.45 0.69
N GLU A 110 -10.52 -8.91 -0.51
CA GLU A 110 -10.90 -10.23 -1.02
C GLU A 110 -10.33 -11.35 -0.15
N LEU A 111 -9.06 -11.23 0.27
CA LEU A 111 -8.45 -12.18 1.22
C LEU A 111 -9.12 -12.13 2.59
N GLU A 112 -9.48 -10.94 3.08
CA GLU A 112 -10.19 -10.80 4.36
C GLU A 112 -11.55 -11.49 4.32
N HIS A 113 -12.29 -11.31 3.23
CA HIS A 113 -13.57 -11.97 3.01
C HIS A 113 -13.41 -13.50 3.02
N GLN A 114 -12.47 -14.03 2.24
CA GLN A 114 -12.22 -15.47 2.19
C GLN A 114 -11.80 -16.03 3.56
N MET A 115 -10.99 -15.29 4.32
CA MET A 115 -10.58 -15.69 5.66
C MET A 115 -11.77 -15.83 6.62
N ILE A 116 -12.71 -14.91 6.57
CA ILE A 116 -13.94 -14.98 7.37
C ILE A 116 -14.82 -16.14 6.93
N GLU A 117 -14.93 -16.38 5.62
CA GLU A 117 -15.66 -17.54 5.08
C GLU A 117 -15.04 -18.85 5.60
N THR A 118 -13.73 -19.03 5.49
CA THR A 118 -13.04 -20.23 6.00
C THR A 118 -13.21 -20.40 7.52
N MET A 119 -13.15 -19.32 8.29
CA MET A 119 -13.42 -19.38 9.73
C MET A 119 -14.86 -19.80 10.04
N THR A 120 -15.82 -19.39 9.19
CA THR A 120 -17.23 -19.76 9.31
C THR A 120 -17.45 -21.22 8.93
N GLU A 121 -16.85 -21.67 7.82
CA GLU A 121 -16.89 -23.06 7.36
C GLU A 121 -16.30 -24.03 8.39
N PHE A 122 -15.23 -23.63 9.09
CA PHE A 122 -14.60 -24.46 10.12
C PHE A 122 -15.34 -24.39 11.47
N GLY A 123 -16.47 -23.68 11.55
CA GLY A 123 -17.22 -23.48 12.79
C GLY A 123 -16.45 -22.68 13.86
N LEU A 124 -15.40 -21.95 13.47
CA LEU A 124 -14.58 -21.14 14.37
C LEU A 124 -15.17 -19.75 14.60
N TYR A 125 -16.04 -19.30 13.69
CA TYR A 125 -16.82 -18.09 13.80
C TYR A 125 -18.26 -18.38 13.39
N GLU A 126 -19.20 -18.04 14.24
CA GLU A 126 -20.62 -18.07 13.90
C GLU A 126 -21.07 -16.63 13.68
N SER A 127 -21.43 -16.30 12.43
CA SER A 127 -22.07 -15.02 12.10
C SER A 127 -23.51 -15.07 12.62
N SER A 128 -23.68 -14.98 13.94
CA SER A 128 -24.98 -15.15 14.55
C SER A 128 -25.89 -13.96 14.21
N TYR A 129 -26.83 -14.18 13.29
CA TYR A 129 -28.04 -13.37 13.15
C TYR A 129 -29.12 -13.78 14.17
N SER A 130 -28.83 -14.75 15.04
CA SER A 130 -29.78 -15.33 15.99
C SER A 130 -29.64 -14.70 17.38
N GLY A 131 -30.37 -13.61 17.60
CA GLY A 131 -31.09 -13.32 18.85
C GLY A 131 -30.32 -12.96 20.13
N ALA A 132 -29.02 -13.24 20.28
CA ALA A 132 -28.29 -12.92 21.51
C ALA A 132 -26.82 -12.59 21.21
N GLU A 133 -26.50 -11.29 21.34
CA GLU A 133 -25.15 -10.70 21.22
C GLU A 133 -24.48 -10.83 19.84
N MET A 134 -24.51 -9.73 19.08
CA MET A 134 -23.78 -9.60 17.82
C MET A 134 -22.27 -9.67 18.10
N LYS A 135 -21.67 -10.86 17.92
CA LYS A 135 -20.22 -11.03 18.06
C LYS A 135 -19.52 -10.29 16.91
N ARG A 136 -18.65 -9.35 17.27
CA ARG A 136 -17.80 -8.65 16.30
C ARG A 136 -17.03 -9.68 15.46
N PRO A 137 -16.91 -9.47 14.14
CA PRO A 137 -16.12 -10.36 13.30
C PRO A 137 -14.67 -10.40 13.81
N PRO A 138 -14.00 -11.56 13.73
CA PRO A 138 -12.62 -11.68 14.14
C PRO A 138 -11.74 -10.81 13.25
N THR A 139 -10.73 -10.21 13.86
CA THR A 139 -9.67 -9.52 13.12
C THR A 139 -8.82 -10.53 12.36
N MET A 140 -8.19 -10.13 11.25
CA MET A 140 -7.30 -11.02 10.48
C MET A 140 -6.19 -11.64 11.33
N SER A 141 -5.62 -10.88 12.27
CA SER A 141 -4.61 -11.39 13.20
C SER A 141 -5.16 -12.48 14.13
N GLN A 142 -6.43 -12.40 14.52
CA GLN A 142 -7.09 -13.45 15.29
C GLN A 142 -7.31 -14.69 14.42
N CYS A 143 -7.81 -14.54 13.18
CA CYS A 143 -7.99 -15.64 12.24
C CYS A 143 -6.67 -16.40 12.02
N ILE A 144 -5.59 -15.68 11.67
CA ILE A 144 -4.26 -16.28 11.47
C ILE A 144 -3.77 -16.99 12.73
N LYS A 145 -3.94 -16.37 13.91
CA LYS A 145 -3.52 -16.97 15.18
C LYS A 145 -4.27 -18.27 15.47
N ASP A 146 -5.58 -18.31 15.24
CA ASP A 146 -6.42 -19.46 15.53
C ASP A 146 -6.19 -20.60 14.53
N LEU A 147 -6.05 -20.29 13.24
CA LEU A 147 -5.71 -21.27 12.21
C LEU A 147 -4.29 -21.84 12.41
N ASN A 148 -3.31 -20.99 12.78
CA ASN A 148 -1.95 -21.44 13.07
C ASN A 148 -1.88 -22.34 14.32
N LYS A 149 -2.59 -21.99 15.41
CA LYS A 149 -2.66 -22.83 16.62
C LYS A 149 -3.19 -24.23 16.33
N ARG A 150 -4.09 -24.35 15.36
CA ARG A 150 -4.70 -25.62 14.93
C ARG A 150 -3.87 -26.36 13.87
N GLY A 151 -2.72 -25.79 13.46
CA GLY A 151 -1.80 -26.41 12.50
C GLY A 151 -2.26 -26.31 11.04
N TYR A 152 -3.27 -25.48 10.73
CA TYR A 152 -3.78 -25.35 9.37
C TYR A 152 -2.88 -24.51 8.46
N LEU A 153 -2.11 -23.57 9.04
CA LEU A 153 -1.28 -22.66 8.27
C LEU A 153 0.19 -23.10 8.25
N SER A 154 0.78 -23.10 7.06
CA SER A 154 2.22 -23.28 6.91
C SER A 154 2.97 -22.02 7.39
N LYS A 155 4.23 -22.18 7.82
CA LYS A 155 5.10 -21.04 8.14
C LYS A 155 5.28 -20.09 6.95
N ARG A 156 5.31 -20.65 5.73
CA ARG A 156 5.39 -19.88 4.47
C ARG A 156 4.16 -19.00 4.28
N PHE A 157 2.96 -19.55 4.50
CA PHE A 157 1.71 -18.81 4.41
C PHE A 157 1.71 -17.62 5.39
N ILE A 158 2.08 -17.85 6.64
CA ILE A 158 2.10 -16.80 7.67
C ILE A 158 3.10 -15.69 7.32
N LYS A 159 4.28 -16.04 6.82
CA LYS A 159 5.28 -15.06 6.37
C LYS A 159 4.74 -14.23 5.21
N THR A 160 4.23 -14.88 4.17
CA THR A 160 3.66 -14.22 2.99
C THR A 160 2.50 -13.30 3.36
N PHE A 161 1.61 -13.77 4.25
CA PHE A 161 0.52 -12.96 4.79
C PHE A 161 1.03 -11.68 5.46
N SER A 162 2.05 -11.80 6.32
CA SER A 162 2.66 -10.66 7.00
C SER A 162 3.30 -9.68 6.00
N ASP A 163 4.03 -10.19 5.01
CA ASP A 163 4.69 -9.38 4.00
C ASP A 163 3.66 -8.59 3.14
N LEU A 164 2.57 -9.25 2.71
CA LEU A 164 1.47 -8.59 1.99
C LEU A 164 0.67 -7.61 2.85
N GLN A 165 0.55 -7.87 4.16
CA GLN A 165 -0.08 -6.94 5.11
C GLN A 165 0.73 -5.64 5.22
N GLN A 166 2.07 -5.76 5.26
CA GLN A 166 2.94 -4.59 5.27
C GLN A 166 2.82 -3.79 3.97
N LEU A 167 2.82 -4.44 2.81
CA LEU A 167 2.61 -3.80 1.51
C LEU A 167 1.27 -3.06 1.43
N ARG A 168 0.18 -3.64 1.97
CA ARG A 168 -1.12 -2.93 2.08
C ARG A 168 -1.03 -1.69 2.94
N ASN A 169 -0.34 -1.76 4.09
CA ASN A 169 -0.18 -0.61 4.97
C ASN A 169 0.61 0.52 4.28
N ILE A 170 1.68 0.16 3.57
CA ILE A 170 2.49 1.06 2.76
C ILE A 170 1.61 1.75 1.70
N ALA A 171 0.78 0.99 0.97
CA ALA A 171 -0.15 1.53 -0.02
C ALA A 171 -1.17 2.53 0.58
N VAL A 172 -1.77 2.21 1.72
CA VAL A 172 -2.78 3.05 2.37
C VAL A 172 -2.18 4.35 2.92
N HIS A 173 -1.00 4.29 3.55
CA HIS A 173 -0.36 5.48 4.11
C HIS A 173 0.19 6.44 3.05
N SER A 174 0.39 5.93 1.84
CA SER A 174 0.90 6.69 0.70
C SER A 174 -0.17 7.33 -0.16
N ALA A 175 -1.41 6.83 -0.10
CA ALA A 175 -2.55 7.40 -0.83
C ALA A 175 -2.75 8.92 -0.64
N PRO A 176 -2.50 9.53 0.55
CA PRO A 176 -2.61 10.98 0.74
C PRO A 176 -1.47 11.82 0.15
N HIS A 177 -0.36 11.20 -0.28
CA HIS A 177 0.91 11.89 -0.53
C HIS A 177 1.39 11.87 -2.00
N ASP A 178 0.52 11.50 -2.95
CA ASP A 178 0.84 11.32 -4.39
C ASP A 178 1.95 10.28 -4.69
N TYR A 179 2.37 9.47 -3.72
CA TYR A 179 3.30 8.37 -4.02
C TYR A 179 2.52 7.29 -4.76
N SER A 180 2.87 7.05 -6.02
CA SER A 180 2.09 6.14 -6.87
C SER A 180 2.73 4.77 -6.91
N ILE A 181 2.00 3.82 -6.33
CA ILE A 181 2.04 2.43 -6.79
C ILE A 181 1.61 2.43 -8.26
N THR A 182 2.29 1.65 -9.07
CA THR A 182 1.99 1.44 -10.50
C THR A 182 0.88 0.41 -10.66
N PHE A 183 0.22 0.45 -11.83
CA PHE A 183 -0.79 -0.55 -12.18
C PHE A 183 -0.20 -1.98 -12.14
N GLU A 184 1.02 -2.16 -12.65
CA GLU A 184 1.72 -3.44 -12.69
C GLU A 184 2.01 -4.01 -11.30
N GLU A 185 2.50 -3.18 -10.38
CA GLU A 185 2.68 -3.54 -8.97
C GLU A 185 1.37 -3.98 -8.31
N SER A 186 0.26 -3.30 -8.63
CA SER A 186 -1.07 -3.67 -8.13
C SER A 186 -1.54 -5.03 -8.66
N VAL A 187 -1.29 -5.31 -9.94
CA VAL A 187 -1.58 -6.61 -10.58
C VAL A 187 -0.75 -7.73 -9.95
N ARG A 188 0.56 -7.51 -9.75
CA ARG A 188 1.45 -8.46 -9.07
C ARG A 188 1.01 -8.73 -7.64
N TYR A 189 0.67 -7.69 -6.89
CA TYR A 189 0.09 -7.83 -5.55
C TYR A 189 -1.20 -8.68 -5.57
N ARG A 190 -2.12 -8.41 -6.49
CA ARG A 190 -3.34 -9.22 -6.67
C ARG A 190 -3.03 -10.69 -6.94
N LYS A 191 -2.05 -10.98 -7.80
CA LYS A 191 -1.63 -12.36 -8.11
C LYS A 191 -1.19 -13.11 -6.85
N LEU A 192 -0.40 -12.46 -5.98
CA LEU A 192 0.03 -13.04 -4.70
C LEU A 192 -1.15 -13.28 -3.74
N ILE A 193 -2.08 -12.33 -3.66
CA ILE A 193 -3.29 -12.48 -2.86
C ILE A 193 -4.14 -13.66 -3.35
N LYS A 194 -4.40 -13.74 -4.66
CA LYS A 194 -5.16 -14.85 -5.26
C LYS A 194 -4.52 -16.20 -4.98
N ARG A 195 -3.19 -16.27 -4.95
CA ARG A 195 -2.49 -17.50 -4.56
C ARG A 195 -2.67 -17.84 -3.08
N LEU A 196 -2.59 -16.86 -2.16
CA LEU A 196 -2.93 -17.10 -0.75
C LEU A 196 -4.38 -17.54 -0.56
N ILE A 197 -5.32 -16.98 -1.31
CA ILE A 197 -6.73 -17.40 -1.31
C ILE A 197 -6.83 -18.86 -1.74
N LYS A 198 -6.17 -19.27 -2.83
CA LYS A 198 -6.13 -20.68 -3.26
C LYS A 198 -5.53 -21.59 -2.19
N GLU A 199 -4.40 -21.19 -1.58
CA GLU A 199 -3.80 -21.95 -0.48
C GLU A 199 -4.75 -22.10 0.71
N LEU A 200 -5.48 -21.04 1.06
CA LEU A 200 -6.48 -21.03 2.13
C LEU A 200 -7.68 -21.93 1.82
N GLN A 201 -8.20 -21.89 0.59
CA GLN A 201 -9.29 -22.74 0.13
C GLN A 201 -8.89 -24.23 0.04
N ALA A 202 -7.62 -24.52 -0.20
CA ALA A 202 -7.10 -25.88 -0.18
C ALA A 202 -7.00 -26.47 1.24
N ILE A 203 -7.09 -25.64 2.28
CA ILE A 203 -7.13 -26.11 3.66
C ILE A 203 -8.48 -26.80 3.88
N THR A 204 -8.44 -28.11 4.12
CA THR A 204 -9.60 -28.87 4.56
C THR A 204 -9.59 -28.95 6.09
N PRO A 205 -10.73 -28.83 6.78
CA PRO A 205 -10.77 -29.09 8.21
C PRO A 205 -10.38 -30.55 8.43
N GLN A 206 -9.27 -30.78 9.12
CA GLN A 206 -8.86 -32.13 9.52
C GLN A 206 -9.98 -32.68 10.39
N THR A 207 -10.64 -33.75 9.95
CA THR A 207 -11.51 -34.56 10.81
C THR A 207 -10.65 -35.17 11.91
N HIS A 208 -10.48 -34.46 13.01
CA HIS A 208 -10.01 -35.03 14.27
C HIS A 208 -11.07 -34.78 15.33
N ASP A 209 -11.56 -35.91 15.86
CA ASP A 209 -12.50 -36.11 16.95
C ASP A 209 -14.00 -36.01 16.66
N THR A 210 -14.47 -36.88 15.76
CA THR A 210 -15.54 -37.80 16.19
C THR A 210 -14.92 -38.81 17.14
N TYR A 211 -14.92 -38.56 18.45
CA TYR A 211 -14.99 -39.62 19.49
C TYR A 211 -15.32 -39.06 20.88
N VAL A 212 -16.48 -39.52 21.38
CA VAL A 212 -16.86 -39.76 22.78
C VAL A 212 -17.18 -38.55 23.67
N HIS A 213 -18.48 -38.29 23.81
CA HIS A 213 -19.14 -38.39 25.11
C HIS A 213 -20.53 -39.01 24.92
N GLU A 214 -20.58 -40.34 25.06
CA GLU A 214 -21.72 -41.01 25.69
C GLU A 214 -21.72 -40.72 27.20
#